data_AF-A0A967GH56-F1
#
_entry.id   AF-A0A967GH56-F1
#
_cell.length_a   1.000
_cell.length_b   1.000
_cell.length_c   1.000
_cell.angle_alpha   90.00
_cell.angle_beta   90.00
_cell.angle_gamma   90.00
#
_symmetry.space_group_name_H-M   'P 1'
#
loop_
_entity.id
_entity.type
_entity.pdbx_description
1 polymer ?
#
loop_
_entity_poly.entity_id
_entity_poly.type
_entity_poly.pdbx_seq_one_letter_code
_entity_poly.pdbx_strand_id
1 'polypeptide(L)' 'EKSVTPAGLRRILAAAHGMLPAAATFAFEEAWAGLRPDTPDHLPILGRTEVENYLTATGH' A
#
# COMPACT_ATOMS: atom_id res chain seq x y z
N GLU A 1 10.85 0.94 8.67
CA GLU A 1 11.24 1.92 7.62
C GLU A 1 10.56 1.52 6.31
N LYS A 2 10.03 2.48 5.55
CA LYS A 2 9.48 2.22 4.22
C LYS A 2 10.63 2.30 3.22
N SER A 3 10.87 1.22 2.49
CA SER A 3 11.87 1.19 1.43
C SER A 3 11.46 0.21 0.34
N VAL A 4 11.89 0.49 -0.89
CA VAL A 4 11.77 -0.47 -1.99
C VAL A 4 12.84 -1.54 -1.77
N THR A 5 12.43 -2.80 -1.65
CA THR A 5 13.36 -3.92 -1.48
C THR A 5 13.46 -4.74 -2.77
N PRO A 6 14.64 -5.32 -3.09
CA PRO A 6 14.78 -6.20 -4.25
C PRO A 6 13.79 -7.38 -4.24
N ALA A 7 13.51 -7.94 -3.05
CA ALA A 7 12.55 -9.02 -2.90
C ALA A 7 11.11 -8.58 -3.20
N GLY A 8 10.70 -7.39 -2.73
CA GLY A 8 9.37 -6.83 -3.01
C GLY A 8 9.18 -6.50 -4.49
N LEU A 9 10.18 -5.83 -5.09
CA LEU A 9 10.17 -5.50 -6.52
C LEU A 9 10.06 -6.76 -7.39
N ARG A 10 10.88 -7.78 -7.11
CA ARG A 10 10.83 -9.07 -7.82
C ARG A 10 9.46 -9.74 -7.72
N ARG A 11 8.81 -9.68 -6.55
CA ARG A 11 7.47 -10.28 -6.35
C ARG A 11 6.41 -9.58 -7.22
N ILE A 12 6.42 -8.24 -7.25
CA ILE A 12 5.46 -7.47 -8.05
C ILE A 12 5.68 -7.70 -9.54
N LEU A 13 6.94 -7.65 -10.02
CA LEU A 13 7.26 -7.88 -11.43
C LEU A 13 6.91 -9.31 -11.88
N ALA A 14 7.17 -10.32 -11.06
CA ALA A 14 6.80 -11.70 -11.36
C ALA A 14 5.28 -11.89 -11.47
N ALA A 15 4.50 -11.28 -10.57
CA ALA A 15 3.04 -11.30 -10.64
C ALA A 15 2.53 -10.58 -11.90
N ALA A 16 3.07 -9.40 -12.21
CA ALA A 16 2.72 -8.65 -13.42
C ALA A 16 2.99 -9.46 -14.70
N HIS A 17 4.17 -10.08 -14.80
CA HIS A 17 4.53 -10.95 -15.94
C HIS A 17 3.62 -12.19 -16.04
N GLY A 18 3.21 -12.77 -14.90
CA GLY A 18 2.28 -13.90 -14.87
C GLY A 18 0.87 -13.55 -15.38
N MET A 19 0.42 -12.30 -15.18
CA MET A 19 -0.89 -11.82 -15.65
C MET A 19 -0.83 -11.24 -17.07
N LEU A 20 0.28 -10.57 -17.41
CA LEU A 20 0.50 -9.90 -18.68
C LEU A 20 1.93 -10.18 -19.18
N PRO A 21 2.14 -11.24 -19.97
CA PRO A 21 3.47 -11.62 -20.47
C PRO A 21 4.19 -10.49 -21.23
N ALA A 22 3.44 -9.64 -21.96
CA ALA A 22 3.99 -8.50 -22.68
C ALA A 22 4.65 -7.45 -21.77
N ALA A 23 4.31 -7.41 -20.47
CA ALA A 23 4.91 -6.47 -19.52
C ALA A 23 6.42 -6.68 -19.33
N ALA A 24 6.96 -7.85 -19.71
CA ALA A 24 8.39 -8.14 -19.62
C ALA A 24 9.29 -7.19 -20.43
N THR A 25 8.74 -6.53 -21.46
CA THR A 25 9.49 -5.59 -22.32
C THR A 25 9.10 -4.14 -22.11
N PHE A 26 8.23 -3.83 -21.13
CA PHE A 26 7.83 -2.46 -20.85
C PHE A 26 8.98 -1.70 -20.19
N ALA A 27 9.05 -0.40 -20.46
CA ALA A 27 9.97 0.48 -19.73
C ALA A 27 9.58 0.51 -18.25
N PHE A 28 10.59 0.43 -17.39
CA PHE A 28 10.40 0.60 -15.96
C PHE A 28 10.53 2.08 -15.61
N GLU A 29 9.42 2.70 -15.21
CA GLU A 29 9.36 4.13 -14.89
C GLU A 29 9.85 4.42 -13.46
N GLU A 30 9.22 3.79 -12.47
CA GLU A 30 9.53 4.04 -11.06
C GLU A 30 9.10 2.89 -10.12
N ALA A 31 9.63 2.90 -8.90
CA ALA A 31 9.09 2.14 -7.78
C ALA A 31 9.06 2.97 -6.51
N TRP A 32 8.04 2.72 -5.70
CA TRP A 32 7.87 3.32 -4.39
C TRP A 32 7.33 2.27 -3.40
N ALA A 33 7.54 2.51 -2.12
CA ALA A 33 6.89 1.76 -1.04
C ALA A 33 5.95 2.70 -0.29
N GLY A 34 4.92 2.23 0.40
CA GLY A 34 3.94 3.05 1.13
C GLY A 34 3.64 2.46 2.50
N LEU A 35 3.18 3.30 3.44
CA LEU A 35 2.59 2.83 4.70
C LEU A 35 1.08 2.99 4.60
N ARG A 36 0.33 1.93 4.93
CA ARG A 36 -1.13 2.02 5.07
C ARG A 36 -1.45 2.21 6.55
N PRO A 37 -2.34 3.14 6.91
CA PRO A 37 -2.84 3.23 8.27
C PRO A 37 -3.71 2.00 8.54
N ASP A 38 -3.23 1.13 9.42
CA ASP A 38 -3.95 -0.08 9.83
C ASP A 38 -4.57 0.12 11.22
N THR A 39 -5.54 -0.72 11.55
CA THR A 39 -6.24 -0.73 12.83
C THR A 39 -6.20 -2.13 13.41
N PRO A 40 -6.24 -2.30 14.75
CA PRO A 40 -6.12 -3.63 15.37
C PRO A 40 -7.16 -4.66 14.90
N ASP A 41 -8.32 -4.20 14.44
CA ASP A 41 -9.41 -5.02 13.90
C ASP A 41 -9.51 -4.96 12.36
N HIS A 42 -8.61 -4.24 11.70
CA HIS A 42 -8.58 -4.01 10.26
C HIS A 42 -9.84 -3.34 9.69
N LEU A 43 -10.61 -2.61 10.53
CA LEU A 43 -11.75 -1.79 10.11
C LEU A 43 -11.43 -0.29 10.17
N PRO A 44 -12.03 0.54 9.30
CA PRO A 44 -11.88 1.99 9.37
C PRO A 44 -12.37 2.58 10.70
N ILE A 45 -11.62 3.56 11.23
CA ILE A 45 -12.04 4.35 12.38
C ILE A 45 -12.64 5.66 11.86
N LEU A 46 -13.96 5.77 12.01
CA LEU A 46 -14.74 6.93 11.60
C LEU A 46 -15.54 7.47 12.80
N GLY A 47 -15.47 8.78 13.06
CA GLY A 47 -16.38 9.44 13.99
C GLY A 47 -15.68 10.24 15.09
N ARG A 48 -16.44 10.53 16.16
CA ARG A 48 -15.98 11.37 17.28
C ARG A 48 -15.00 10.61 18.18
N THR A 49 -14.04 11.35 18.71
CA THR A 49 -13.16 10.88 19.78
C THR A 49 -13.67 11.34 21.14
N GLU A 50 -12.97 10.98 22.21
CA GLU A 50 -13.24 11.49 23.56
C GLU A 50 -12.94 12.99 23.72
N VAL A 51 -12.17 13.57 22.79
CA VAL A 51 -11.86 15.00 22.79
C VAL A 51 -13.00 15.78 22.13
N GLU A 52 -13.48 16.81 22.82
CA GLU A 52 -14.57 17.66 22.35
C GLU A 52 -14.25 18.25 20.97
N ASN A 53 -15.20 18.15 20.04
CA ASN A 53 -15.09 18.65 18.66
C ASN A 53 -13.94 18.04 17.84
N TYR A 54 -13.41 16.87 18.23
CA TYR A 54 -12.40 16.15 17.44
C TYR A 54 -12.96 14.87 16.80
N LEU A 55 -12.89 14.81 15.47
CA LEU A 55 -13.32 13.68 14.64
C LEU A 55 -12.12 13.03 13.95
N THR A 56 -12.21 11.72 13.71
CA THR A 56 -11.23 10.93 12.95
C THR A 56 -11.86 10.25 11.75
N ALA A 57 -11.05 10.07 10.70
CA ALA A 57 -11.37 9.30 9.50
C ALA A 57 -10.10 8.63 8.97
N THR A 58 -9.73 7.48 9.54
CA THR A 58 -8.48 6.76 9.26
C THR A 58 -8.69 5.25 9.21
N GLY A 59 -7.63 4.46 8.94
CA GLY A 59 -7.70 2.99 9.01
C GLY A 59 -8.35 2.29 7.81
N HIS A 60 -8.22 2.86 6.61
CA HIS A 60 -8.86 2.37 5.38
C HIS A 60 -8.20 1.10 4.81
#